data_AF-A0A087NIL6-F1
#
_entry.id   AF-A0A087NIL6-F1
#
_cell.length_a   1.000
_cell.length_b   1.000
_cell.length_c   1.000
_cell.angle_alpha   90.00
_cell.angle_beta   90.00
_cell.angle_gamma   90.00
#
_symmetry.space_group_name_H-M   'P 1'
#
loop_
_entity.id
_entity.type
_entity.pdbx_description
1 polymer ?
#
loop_
_entity_poly.entity_id
_entity_poly.type
_entity_poly.pdbx_seq_one_letter_code
_entity_poly.pdbx_strand_id
1 'polypeptide(L)' 'MRPPGDPEVAVREQFEDAQRRNSEAAYRLFAERHPGHALAREAERRAERLRQDGPR' A
#
# COMPACT_ATOMS: atom_id res chain seq x y z
N MET A 1 22.67 -19.43 -1.68
CA MET A 1 21.23 -19.24 -1.41
C MET A 1 21.05 -17.82 -0.92
N ARG A 2 20.32 -16.95 -1.64
CA ARG A 2 19.94 -15.65 -1.06
C ARG A 2 19.06 -15.97 0.15
N PRO A 3 19.30 -15.37 1.34
CA PRO A 3 18.30 -15.46 2.40
C PRO A 3 16.97 -14.98 1.80
N PRO A 4 15.83 -15.58 2.16
CA PRO A 4 14.53 -15.12 1.69
C PRO A 4 14.46 -13.65 2.06
N GLY A 5 14.61 -12.77 1.05
CA GLY A 5 14.70 -11.34 1.26
C GLY A 5 13.52 -10.92 2.11
N ASP A 6 13.81 -10.23 3.21
CA ASP A 6 12.82 -9.91 4.24
C ASP A 6 11.51 -9.47 3.59
N PRO A 7 10.42 -10.23 3.77
CA PRO A 7 9.14 -9.90 3.16
C PRO A 7 8.68 -8.49 3.56
N GLU A 8 9.10 -8.02 4.73
CA GLU A 8 8.90 -6.64 5.18
C GLU A 8 9.52 -5.59 4.24
N VAL A 9 10.70 -5.84 3.66
CA VAL A 9 11.34 -4.90 2.72
C VAL A 9 10.51 -4.80 1.44
N ALA A 10 10.10 -5.94 0.87
CA ALA A 10 9.27 -5.96 -0.33
C ALA A 10 7.88 -5.35 -0.11
N VAL A 11 7.33 -5.47 1.10
CA VAL A 11 6.08 -4.82 1.51
C VAL A 11 6.29 -3.31 1.63
N ARG A 12 7.38 -2.87 2.26
CA ARG A 12 7.69 -1.44 2.39
C ARG A 12 7.93 -0.77 1.05
N GLU A 13 8.69 -1.39 0.15
CA GLU A 13 8.94 -0.86 -1.20
C GLU A 13 7.64 -0.72 -2.01
N GLN A 14 6.74 -1.72 -1.97
CA GLN A 14 5.44 -1.61 -2.63
C GLN A 14 4.57 -0.49 -2.05
N PHE A 15 4.62 -0.29 -0.72
CA PHE A 15 3.88 0.79 -0.07
C PHE A 15 4.48 2.17 -0.41
N GLU A 16 5.80 2.29 -0.47
CA GLU A 16 6.48 3.51 -0.93
C GLU A 16 6.15 3.84 -2.38
N ASP A 17 6.05 2.84 -3.25
CA ASP A 17 5.64 3.05 -4.64
C ASP A 17 4.19 3.54 -4.73
N ALA A 18 3.28 2.96 -3.94
CA ALA A 18 1.91 3.45 -3.81
C ALA A 18 1.85 4.90 -3.27
N GLN A 19 2.74 5.26 -2.33
CA GLN A 19 2.86 6.62 -1.83
C GLN A 19 3.33 7.61 -2.89
N ARG A 20 4.33 7.25 -3.70
CA ARG A 20 4.85 8.07 -4.79
C ARG A 20 3.79 8.31 -5.88
N ARG A 21 3.00 7.28 -6.20
CA ARG A 21 1.88 7.39 -7.14
C ARG A 21 0.71 8.21 -6.58
N ASN A 22 0.61 8.28 -5.25
CA ASN A 22 -0.43 9.00 -4.52
C ASN A 22 -1.86 8.71 -5.03
N SER A 23 -2.13 7.43 -5.32
CA SER A 23 -3.35 7.02 -6.02
C SER A 23 -4.14 6.01 -5.19
N GLU A 24 -5.47 6.21 -5.09
CA GLU A 24 -6.38 5.28 -4.41
C GLU A 24 -6.15 3.84 -4.88
N ALA A 25 -6.11 3.62 -6.20
CA ALA A 25 -5.99 2.30 -6.79
C ALA A 25 -4.69 1.58 -6.36
N ALA A 26 -3.59 2.32 -6.24
CA ALA A 26 -2.31 1.75 -5.81
C ALA A 26 -2.36 1.30 -4.34
N TYR A 27 -2.95 2.10 -3.46
CA TYR A 27 -3.12 1.75 -2.06
C TYR A 27 -4.12 0.60 -1.85
N ARG A 28 -5.23 0.57 -2.59
CA ARG A 28 -6.19 -0.55 -2.51
C ARG A 28 -5.56 -1.86 -2.97
N LEU A 29 -4.87 -1.85 -4.11
CA LEU A 29 -4.19 -3.04 -4.62
C LEU A 29 -3.16 -3.56 -3.60
N PHE A 30 -2.46 -2.65 -2.92
CA PHE A 30 -1.54 -3.03 -1.85
C PHE A 30 -2.26 -3.69 -0.66
N ALA A 31 -3.37 -3.11 -0.20
CA ALA A 31 -4.15 -3.68 0.90
C ALA A 31 -4.73 -5.06 0.56
N GLU A 32 -5.21 -5.24 -0.67
CA GLU A 32 -5.72 -6.52 -1.18
C GLU A 32 -4.61 -7.59 -1.30
N ARG A 33 -3.37 -7.17 -1.61
CA ARG A 33 -2.21 -8.08 -1.67
C ARG A 33 -1.68 -8.50 -0.30
N HIS A 34 -1.89 -7.68 0.73
CA HIS A 34 -1.34 -7.89 2.07
C HIS A 34 -2.42 -7.83 3.17
N PRO A 35 -3.49 -8.64 3.09
CA PRO A 35 -4.56 -8.64 4.08
C PRO A 35 -4.01 -9.13 5.42
N GLY A 36 -3.89 -8.23 6.39
CA GLY A 36 -3.36 -8.51 7.72
C GLY A 36 -2.06 -7.79 8.08
N HIS A 37 -1.42 -7.11 7.12
CA HIS A 37 -0.24 -6.29 7.42
C HIS A 37 -0.62 -4.92 8.01
N ALA A 38 0.18 -4.38 8.94
CA ALA A 38 -0.08 -3.07 9.54
C ALA A 38 -0.14 -1.94 8.49
N LEU A 39 0.78 -2.00 7.50
CA LEU A 39 0.82 -1.07 6.36
C LEU A 39 -0.42 -1.19 5.45
N ALA A 40 -1.05 -2.36 5.36
CA ALA A 40 -2.25 -2.53 4.53
C ALA A 40 -3.41 -1.72 5.09
N ARG A 41 -3.62 -1.74 6.41
CA ARG A 41 -4.62 -0.88 7.05
C ARG A 41 -4.36 0.60 6.82
N GLU A 42 -3.09 1.01 6.81
CA GLU A 42 -2.74 2.39 6.50
C GLU A 42 -2.99 2.74 5.04
N ALA A 43 -2.70 1.81 4.13
CA ALA A 43 -3.01 1.94 2.71
C ALA A 43 -4.52 2.12 2.49
N GLU A 44 -5.37 1.29 3.11
CA GLU A 44 -6.83 1.44 3.01
C GLU A 44 -7.30 2.82 3.49
N ARG A 45 -6.82 3.28 4.65
CA ARG A 45 -7.16 4.61 5.16
C ARG A 45 -6.75 5.73 4.20
N ARG A 46 -5.56 5.62 3.58
CA ARG A 46 -5.09 6.61 2.60
C ARG A 46 -5.88 6.54 1.30
N ALA A 47 -6.23 5.34 0.84
CA ALA A 47 -7.07 5.14 -0.32
C ALA A 47 -8.44 5.78 -0.10
N GLU A 48 -9.09 5.52 1.04
CA GLU A 48 -10.37 6.14 1.38
C GLU A 48 -10.28 7.66 1.45
N ARG A 49 -9.22 8.21 2.07
CA ARG A 49 -9.02 9.66 2.08
C ARG A 49 -8.86 10.24 0.67
N LEU A 50 -8.02 9.63 -0.17
CA LEU A 50 -7.82 10.09 -1.55
C LEU A 50 -9.09 9.98 -2.38
N ARG A 51 -9.90 8.94 -2.14
CA ARG A 51 -11.22 8.78 -2.76
C ARG A 51 -12.18 9.90 -2.33
N GLN A 52 -12.13 10.31 -1.06
CA GLN A 52 -12.97 11.39 -0.53
C GLN A 52 -12.48 12.79 -0.97
N ASP A 53 -11.18 12.94 -1.19
CA ASP A 53 -10.52 14.19 -1.61
C ASP A 53 -10.52 14.38 -3.14
N GLY A 54 -10.66 13.30 -3.90
CA GLY A 54 -10.85 13.34 -5.35
C GLY A 54 -12.10 14.14 -5.74
N PRO A 55 -12.03 15.01 -6.76
CA PRO A 55 -13.11 15.92 -7.10
C PRO A 55 -14.36 15.12 -7.47
N ARG A 56 -15.46 15.41 -6.77
CA ARG A 56 -16.81 14.97 -7.14
C ARG A 56 -17.21 15.54 -8.49
#